data_AF-A0AAI9G0G2-F1
#
_entry.id   AF-A0AAI9G0G2-F1
#
_cell.length_a   1.000
_cell.length_b   1.000
_cell.length_c   1.000
_cell.angle_alpha   90.00
_cell.angle_beta   90.00
_cell.angle_gamma   90.00
#
_symmetry.space_group_name_H-M   'P 1'
#
loop_
_entity.id
_entity.type
_entity.pdbx_description
1 polymer ?
#
loop_
_entity_poly.entity_id
_entity_poly.type
_entity_poly.pdbx_seq_one_letter_code
_entity_poly.pdbx_strand_id
1 'polypeptide(L)'
;MSADLLAIGVDTALDNCAHYLREEQGLTDAAAQIDAVRVAFASVRAAARAYRASSDLVDVIVTGDRLDAALAACEPTDPHNDREAVDGLCVEENDDEQ
;
A
#
# COMPACT_ATOMS: atom_id res chain seq x y z
N MET A 1 15.12 15.55 3.32
CA MET A 1 14.96 14.09 3.24
C MET A 1 14.07 13.79 2.04
N SER A 2 14.62 13.16 1.00
CA SER A 2 13.94 12.96 -0.28
C SER A 2 12.94 11.80 -0.22
N ALA A 3 11.83 11.92 -0.95
CA ALA A 3 10.74 10.93 -1.03
C ALA A 3 11.20 9.51 -1.41
N ASP A 4 12.37 9.36 -2.03
CA ASP A 4 12.93 8.05 -2.38
C ASP A 4 13.42 7.25 -1.15
N LEU A 5 13.85 7.91 -0.05
CA LEU A 5 14.23 7.23 1.20
C LEU A 5 13.01 6.63 1.93
N LEU A 6 11.88 7.35 1.93
CA LEU A 6 10.62 6.86 2.51
C LEU A 6 10.13 5.59 1.78
N ALA A 7 10.23 5.58 0.46
CA ALA A 7 9.68 4.49 -0.32
C ALA A 7 10.61 3.25 -0.39
N ILE A 8 11.92 3.40 -0.16
CA ILE A 8 12.79 2.24 0.17
C ILE A 8 12.39 1.65 1.53
N GLY A 9 12.00 2.49 2.49
CA GLY A 9 11.51 2.06 3.79
C GLY A 9 10.23 1.23 3.72
N VAL A 10 9.25 1.66 2.91
CA VAL A 10 7.95 0.96 2.77
C VAL A 10 8.09 -0.41 2.10
N ASP A 11 8.81 -0.50 0.98
CA ASP A 11 9.01 -1.80 0.30
C ASP A 11 9.71 -2.81 1.22
N THR A 12 10.74 -2.36 1.94
CA THR A 12 11.48 -3.21 2.90
C THR A 12 10.60 -3.61 4.09
N ALA A 13 9.75 -2.70 4.58
CA ALA A 13 8.84 -2.98 5.69
C ALA A 13 7.79 -4.03 5.30
N LEU A 14 7.19 -3.92 4.12
CA LEU A 14 6.24 -4.91 3.60
C LEU A 14 6.90 -6.28 3.42
N ASP A 15 8.14 -6.34 2.94
CA ASP A 15 8.89 -7.59 2.81
C ASP A 15 9.16 -8.27 4.14
N ASN A 16 9.59 -7.49 5.13
CA ASN A 16 9.83 -7.99 6.47
C ASN A 16 8.52 -8.49 7.10
N CYS A 17 7.41 -7.77 6.94
CA CYS A 17 6.11 -8.19 7.44
C CYS A 17 5.60 -9.47 6.76
N ALA A 18 5.68 -9.57 5.43
CA ALA A 18 5.26 -10.76 4.71
C ALA A 18 6.11 -11.98 5.12
N HIS A 19 7.41 -11.80 5.28
CA HIS A 19 8.32 -12.84 5.77
C HIS A 19 7.96 -13.28 7.19
N TYR A 20 7.79 -12.34 8.12
CA TYR A 20 7.37 -12.61 9.49
C TYR A 20 6.05 -13.39 9.55
N LEU A 21 5.04 -13.00 8.78
CA LEU A 21 3.75 -13.69 8.74
C LEU A 21 3.85 -15.12 8.21
N ARG A 22 4.68 -15.37 7.19
CA ARG A 22 4.87 -16.74 6.66
C ARG A 22 5.66 -17.62 7.62
N GLU A 23 6.79 -17.13 8.12
CA GLU A 23 7.78 -17.97 8.80
C GLU A 23 7.53 -18.07 10.30
N GLU A 24 7.05 -17.01 10.94
CA GLU A 24 6.85 -16.99 12.39
C GLU A 24 5.41 -17.32 12.80
N GLN A 25 4.43 -16.92 11.98
CA GLN A 25 3.00 -17.08 12.31
C GLN A 25 2.29 -18.18 11.48
N GLY A 26 2.91 -18.66 10.40
CA GLY A 26 2.28 -19.62 9.47
C GLY A 26 1.04 -19.05 8.75
N LEU A 27 0.87 -17.72 8.75
CA LEU A 27 -0.28 -17.01 8.19
C LEU A 27 -0.03 -16.71 6.71
N THR A 28 -0.07 -17.76 5.88
CA THR A 28 0.21 -17.67 4.44
C THR A 28 -0.73 -16.72 3.70
N ASP A 29 -2.01 -16.70 4.09
CA ASP A 29 -3.02 -15.85 3.44
C ASP A 29 -2.83 -14.37 3.77
N ALA A 30 -2.45 -14.05 5.02
CA ALA A 30 -2.13 -12.69 5.41
C ALA A 30 -0.84 -12.20 4.72
N ALA A 31 0.17 -13.06 4.62
CA ALA A 31 1.38 -12.74 3.87
C ALA A 31 1.11 -12.51 2.36
N ALA A 32 0.24 -13.32 1.76
CA ALA A 32 -0.18 -13.14 0.36
C ALA A 32 -0.91 -11.80 0.14
N GLN A 33 -1.71 -11.36 1.12
CA GLN A 33 -2.33 -10.04 1.10
C GLN A 33 -1.27 -8.92 1.16
N ILE A 34 -0.24 -9.05 1.99
CA ILE A 34 0.88 -8.08 2.03
C ILE A 34 1.63 -8.04 0.69
N ASP A 35 1.90 -9.20 0.08
CA ASP A 35 2.53 -9.24 -1.26
C ASP A 35 1.68 -8.53 -2.31
N ALA A 36 0.35 -8.71 -2.26
CA ALA A 36 -0.59 -8.03 -3.15
C ALA A 36 -0.55 -6.51 -2.97
N VAL A 37 -0.52 -6.04 -1.71
CA VAL A 37 -0.37 -4.61 -1.38
C VAL A 37 0.97 -4.07 -1.90
N ARG A 38 2.06 -4.84 -1.79
CA ARG A 38 3.39 -4.45 -2.30
C ARG A 38 3.36 -4.24 -3.82
N VAL A 39 2.77 -5.17 -4.55
CA VAL A 39 2.64 -5.07 -6.02
C VAL A 39 1.77 -3.87 -6.42
N ALA A 40 0.68 -3.63 -5.69
CA ALA A 40 -0.20 -2.49 -5.93
C ALA A 40 0.54 -1.16 -5.69
N PHE A 41 1.27 -1.03 -4.57
CA PHE A 41 2.06 0.15 -4.25
C PHE A 41 3.17 0.42 -5.27
N ALA A 42 3.87 -0.62 -5.71
CA ALA A 42 4.89 -0.51 -6.76
C ALA A 42 4.29 -0.01 -8.09
N SER A 43 3.09 -0.49 -8.44
CA SER A 43 2.37 -0.09 -9.65
C SER A 43 1.95 1.38 -9.60
N VAL A 44 1.36 1.83 -8.48
CA VAL A 44 1.01 3.24 -8.26
C VAL A 44 2.25 4.14 -8.33
N ARG A 45 3.35 3.75 -7.69
CA ARG A 45 4.60 4.53 -7.70
C ARG A 45 5.18 4.64 -9.11
N ALA A 46 5.13 3.56 -9.89
CA ALA A 46 5.59 3.56 -11.28
C ALA A 46 4.73 4.49 -12.15
N ALA A 47 3.40 4.40 -12.03
CA ALA A 47 2.47 5.26 -12.77
C ALA A 47 2.65 6.74 -12.39
N ALA A 48 2.77 7.05 -11.11
CA ALA A 48 3.00 8.41 -10.62
C ALA A 48 4.33 9.00 -11.12
N ARG A 49 5.39 8.19 -11.19
CA ARG A 49 6.67 8.60 -11.77
C ARG A 49 6.57 8.87 -13.27
N ALA A 50 5.86 8.02 -14.01
CA ALA A 50 5.61 8.21 -15.43
C ALA A 50 4.82 9.50 -15.68
N TYR A 51 3.77 9.74 -14.90
CA TYR A 51 3.00 10.98 -14.93
C TYR A 51 3.85 12.20 -14.61
N ARG A 52 4.69 12.14 -13.58
CA ARG A 52 5.58 13.25 -13.25
C ARG A 52 6.62 13.53 -14.34
N ALA A 53 7.01 12.51 -15.12
CA ALA A 53 7.97 12.62 -16.19
C ALA A 53 7.35 13.03 -17.55
N SER A 54 6.01 13.10 -17.65
CA SER A 54 5.33 13.44 -18.90
C SER A 54 5.67 14.87 -19.34
N SER A 55 5.93 15.05 -20.64
CA SER A 55 6.32 16.35 -21.20
C SER A 55 5.26 16.97 -22.11
N ASP A 56 4.33 16.19 -22.65
CA ASP A 56 3.26 16.68 -23.50
C ASP A 56 1.88 16.25 -23.00
N LEU A 57 0.83 16.86 -23.57
CA LEU A 57 -0.54 16.65 -23.14
C LEU A 57 -1.02 15.21 -23.36
N VAL A 58 -0.56 14.53 -24.41
CA VAL A 58 -0.95 13.14 -24.68
C VAL A 58 -0.32 12.23 -23.63
N ASP A 59 0.96 12.45 -23.32
CA ASP A 59 1.66 11.72 -22.26
C ASP A 59 1.00 11.92 -20.90
N VAL A 60 0.62 13.16 -20.55
CA VAL A 60 -0.11 13.47 -19.31
C VAL A 60 -1.41 12.67 -19.22
N ILE A 61 -2.20 12.64 -20.30
CA ILE A 61 -3.48 11.90 -20.32
C ILE A 61 -3.23 10.40 -20.16
N VAL A 62 -2.33 9.82 -20.97
CA VAL A 62 -2.08 8.37 -20.94
C VAL A 62 -1.48 7.91 -19.61
N THR A 63 -0.56 8.69 -19.04
CA THR A 63 0.04 8.37 -17.74
C THR A 63 -0.90 8.67 -16.58
N GLY A 64 -1.82 9.63 -16.74
CA GLY A 64 -2.91 9.92 -15.81
C GLY A 64 -3.90 8.76 -15.74
N ASP A 65 -4.39 8.28 -16.89
CA ASP A 65 -5.31 7.13 -16.97
C ASP A 65 -4.68 5.88 -16.32
N ARG A 66 -3.37 5.68 -16.52
CA ARG A 66 -2.63 4.59 -15.87
C ARG A 66 -2.51 4.75 -14.36
N LEU A 67 -2.34 5.98 -13.88
CA LEU A 67 -2.30 6.28 -12.46
C LEU A 67 -3.67 6.03 -11.82
N ASP A 68 -4.74 6.48 -12.46
CA ASP A 68 -6.12 6.26 -12.00
C ASP A 68 -6.47 4.77 -11.97
N ALA A 69 -6.09 4.01 -13.00
CA ALA A 69 -6.27 2.56 -13.02
C ALA A 69 -5.48 1.85 -11.90
N ALA A 70 -4.26 2.30 -11.62
CA ALA A 70 -3.47 1.76 -10.52
C ALA A 70 -4.08 2.08 -9.15
N LEU A 71 -4.67 3.27 -8.98
CA LEU A 71 -5.37 3.66 -7.75
C LEU A 71 -6.68 2.89 -7.56
N ALA A 72 -7.46 2.72 -8.63
CA ALA A 72 -8.71 1.94 -8.59
C ALA A 72 -8.46 0.46 -8.24
N ALA A 73 -7.32 -0.10 -8.66
CA ALA A 73 -6.92 -1.46 -8.26
C ALA A 73 -6.55 -1.57 -6.77
N CYS A 74 -6.24 -0.46 -6.10
CA CYS A 74 -5.99 -0.41 -4.66
C CYS A 74 -7.27 -0.17 -3.84
N GLU A 75 -8.37 0.22 -4.48
CA GLU A 75 -9.61 0.51 -3.77
C GLU A 75 -10.24 -0.80 -3.26
N PRO A 76 -10.56 -0.89 -1.96
CA PRO A 76 -11.14 -2.10 -1.40
C PRO A 76 -12.46 -2.41 -2.09
N THR A 77 -12.62 -3.67 -2.51
CA THR A 77 -13.85 -4.13 -3.20
C THR A 77 -15.05 -4.20 -2.25
N ASP A 78 -14.80 -4.16 -0.93
CA ASP A 78 -15.82 -4.13 0.11
C ASP A 78 -15.49 -3.03 1.14
N PRO A 79 -16.25 -1.90 1.16
CA PRO A 79 -16.03 -0.81 2.10
C PRO A 79 -16.35 -1.17 3.57
N HIS A 80 -16.87 -2.36 3.84
CA HIS A 80 -17.20 -2.79 5.20
C HIS A 80 -15.97 -3.24 6.02
N ASN A 81 -14.92 -3.73 5.37
CA ASN A 81 -13.70 -4.21 6.04
C ASN A 81 -12.76 -3.08 6.51
N ASP A 82 -12.85 -1.88 5.93
CA ASP A 82 -12.00 -0.76 6.31
C ASP A 82 -12.30 -0.27 7.73
N ARG A 83 -13.55 -0.34 8.16
CA ARG A 83 -13.92 0.14 9.49
C ARG A 83 -13.35 -0.73 10.61
N GLU A 84 -13.33 -2.05 10.42
CA GLU A 84 -12.82 -2.97 11.43
C GLU A 84 -11.28 -2.94 11.53
N ALA A 85 -10.58 -2.80 10.41
CA ALA A 85 -9.12 -2.67 10.39
C ALA A 85 -8.62 -1.31 10.93
N VAL A 86 -9.36 -0.22 10.69
CA VAL A 86 -8.99 1.13 11.17
C VAL A 86 -9.42 1.35 12.62
N ASP A 87 -10.62 0.89 13.03
CA ASP A 87 -11.05 0.96 14.45
C ASP A 87 -10.16 0.08 15.35
N GLY A 88 -9.63 -1.04 14.84
CA GLY A 88 -8.68 -1.89 15.57
C GLY A 88 -7.29 -1.27 15.77
N LEU A 89 -6.88 -0.30 14.93
CA LEU A 89 -5.59 0.40 15.05
C LEU A 89 -5.66 1.60 16.02
N CYS A 90 -6.87 2.07 16.37
CA CYS A 90 -7.11 3.22 17.24
C CYS A 90 -7.47 2.87 18.68
N VAL A 91 -7.43 1.59 19.09
CA VAL A 91 -7.55 1.23 20.51
C VAL A 91 -6.17 1.40 21.15
N GLU A 92 -5.85 2.64 21.52
CA GLU A 92 -4.90 2.86 22.60
C GLU A 92 -5.53 2.24 23.87
N GLU A 93 -4.91 1.17 24.36
CA GLU A 93 -5.14 0.62 25.68
C GLU A 93 -4.97 1.75 26.72
N ASN A 94 -6.07 2.35 27.17
CA ASN A 94 -6.11 2.94 28.50
C ASN A 94 -6.50 1.83 29.47
N ASP A 95 -5.54 0.97 29.77
CA ASP A 95 -5.50 0.32 31.08
C ASP A 95 -5.19 1.39 32.14
N ASP A 96 -5.87 1.27 33.29
CA ASP A 96 -5.82 2.09 34.50
C ASP A 96 -6.58 3.44 34.38
N GLU A 97 -7.62 3.73 35.16
CA GLU A 97 -7.65 3.70 36.63
C GLU A 97 -9.03 3.25 37.18
N GLN A 98 -8.98 2.45 38.24
CA GLN A 98 -10.11 1.99 39.07
C GLN A 98 -10.75 3.12 39.88
#